data_AF-A0A0W0GI27-F1
#
_entry.id   AF-A0A0W0GI27-F1
#
_cell.length_a   1.000
_cell.length_b   1.000
_cell.length_c   1.000
_cell.angle_alpha   90.00
_cell.angle_beta   90.00
_cell.angle_gamma   90.00
#
_symmetry.space_group_name_H-M   'P 1'
#
loop_
_entity.id
_entity.type
_entity.pdbx_description
1 polymer ?
#
loop_
_entity_poly.entity_id
_entity_poly.type
_entity_poly.pdbx_seq_one_letter_code
_entity_poly.pdbx_strand_id
1 'polypeptide(L)'
;MNQKSTTAGILTIVSGAIGIIGSLLAFALLPMIRTILNDPQFQDPSLTPSEMELLIDFTTAFVGFWGVFGLILSVFTIVAGVYTTRRRAWGLGLAGSIVSLFLFFPTGVPALILTVLARPEFAATAQQPDSVEPAG
;
A
#
# COMPACT_ATOMS: atom_id res chain seq x y z
N MET A 1 12.70 21.79 15.46
CA MET A 1 11.60 21.17 14.69
C MET A 1 11.97 19.73 14.39
N ASN A 2 11.44 18.75 15.13
CA ASN A 2 11.66 17.34 14.77
C ASN A 2 10.78 17.03 13.55
N GLN A 3 11.37 16.65 12.41
CA GLN A 3 10.64 16.40 11.15
C GLN A 3 10.43 14.91 10.87
N LYS A 4 10.80 14.01 11.80
CA LYS A 4 10.86 12.56 11.55
C LYS A 4 9.48 11.97 11.24
N SER A 5 8.45 12.36 11.99
CA SER A 5 7.05 11.97 11.73
C SER A 5 6.54 12.46 10.37
N THR A 6 6.91 13.68 9.97
CA THR A 6 6.52 14.24 8.66
C THR A 6 7.18 13.45 7.52
N THR A 7 8.49 13.20 7.60
CA THR A 7 9.21 12.40 6.62
C THR A 7 8.67 10.97 6.54
N ALA A 8 8.39 10.33 7.69
CA ALA A 8 7.79 9.00 7.72
C ALA A 8 6.43 8.95 7.02
N GLY A 9 5.56 9.93 7.30
CA GLY A 9 4.25 10.03 6.67
C GLY A 9 4.34 10.23 5.16
N ILE A 10 5.25 11.09 4.68
CA ILE A 10 5.48 11.30 3.24
C ILE A 10 5.94 9.99 2.56
N LEU A 11 6.92 9.29 3.14
CA LEU A 11 7.40 8.02 2.57
C LEU A 11 6.30 6.96 2.51
N THR A 12 5.44 6.92 3.54
CA THR A 12 4.26 6.04 3.59
C THR A 12 3.28 6.39 2.47
N ILE A 13 2.99 7.68 2.26
CA ILE A 13 2.10 8.15 1.18
C ILE A 13 2.67 7.79 -0.20
N VAL A 14 3.97 7.99 -0.42
CA VAL A 14 4.64 7.65 -1.68
C VAL A 14 4.54 6.14 -1.95
N SER A 15 4.75 5.31 -0.93
CA SER A 15 4.58 3.86 -1.03
C SER A 15 3.17 3.47 -1.45
N GLY A 16 2.15 4.08 -0.82
CA GLY A 16 0.76 3.87 -1.19
C GLY A 16 0.44 4.32 -2.62
N ALA A 17 0.97 5.46 -3.07
CA ALA A 17 0.78 5.93 -4.45
C ALA A 17 1.39 4.97 -5.48
N ILE A 18 2.60 4.47 -5.22
CA ILE A 18 3.24 3.43 -6.05
C ILE A 18 2.40 2.16 -6.05
N GLY A 19 1.86 1.76 -4.90
CA GLY A 19 0.95 0.62 -4.76
C GLY A 19 -0.32 0.75 -5.60
N ILE A 20 -0.93 1.94 -5.64
CA ILE A 20 -2.08 2.21 -6.53
C ILE A 20 -1.66 2.07 -7.99
N ILE A 21 -0.55 2.70 -8.40
CA ILE A 21 -0.07 2.63 -9.78
C ILE A 21 0.20 1.18 -10.19
N GLY A 22 0.88 0.39 -9.34
CA GLY A 22 1.14 -1.03 -9.58
C GLY A 22 -0.14 -1.85 -9.69
N SER A 23 -1.13 -1.58 -8.82
CA SER A 23 -2.43 -2.27 -8.85
C SER A 23 -3.21 -1.93 -10.12
N LEU A 24 -3.25 -0.65 -10.51
CA LEU A 24 -3.90 -0.20 -11.74
C LEU A 24 -3.21 -0.77 -12.98
N LEU A 25 -1.88 -0.84 -12.98
CA LEU A 25 -1.11 -1.46 -14.06
C LEU A 25 -1.42 -2.95 -14.17
N ALA A 26 -1.51 -3.67 -13.04
CA ALA A 26 -1.92 -5.07 -13.04
C ALA A 26 -3.31 -5.25 -13.69
N PHE A 27 -4.29 -4.41 -13.33
CA PHE A 27 -5.62 -4.43 -13.97
C PHE A 27 -5.57 -4.09 -15.46
N ALA A 28 -4.76 -3.11 -15.86
CA ALA A 28 -4.61 -2.72 -17.27
C ALA A 28 -3.96 -3.84 -18.10
N LEU A 29 -3.10 -4.66 -17.49
CA LEU A 29 -2.42 -5.78 -18.15
C LEU A 29 -3.24 -7.07 -18.18
N LEU A 30 -4.29 -7.22 -17.35
CA LEU A 30 -5.17 -8.41 -17.37
C LEU A 30 -5.69 -8.80 -18.77
N PRO A 31 -6.29 -7.89 -19.59
CA PRO A 31 -6.74 -8.27 -20.92
C PRO A 31 -5.59 -8.69 -21.84
N MET A 32 -4.41 -8.07 -21.69
CA MET A 32 -3.21 -8.44 -22.44
C MET A 32 -2.74 -9.85 -22.04
N ILE A 33 -2.68 -10.16 -20.74
CA ILE A 33 -2.34 -11.50 -20.22
C ILE A 33 -3.31 -12.55 -20.78
N ARG A 34 -4.63 -12.28 -20.73
CA ARG A 34 -5.63 -13.18 -21.32
C ARG A 34 -5.43 -13.38 -22.82
N THR A 35 -5.08 -12.34 -23.55
CA THR A 35 -4.89 -12.44 -25.01
C THR A 35 -3.65 -13.27 -25.35
N ILE A 36 -2.54 -13.06 -24.63
CA ILE A 36 -1.28 -13.80 -24.84
C ILE A 36 -1.46 -15.28 -24.49
N LEU A 37 -2.12 -15.59 -23.36
CA LEU A 37 -2.33 -16.99 -22.97
C LEU A 37 -3.33 -17.73 -23.86
N ASN A 38 -4.24 -17.01 -24.53
CA ASN A 38 -5.17 -17.59 -25.52
C ASN A 38 -4.55 -17.73 -26.91
N ASP A 39 -3.34 -17.22 -27.15
CA ASP A 39 -2.69 -17.34 -28.44
C ASP A 39 -2.20 -18.78 -28.65
N PRO A 40 -2.56 -19.45 -29.76
CA PRO A 40 -2.14 -20.82 -30.08
C PRO A 40 -0.62 -21.04 -30.02
N GLN A 41 0.19 -19.98 -30.18
CA GLN A 41 1.65 -20.09 -30.07
C GLN A 41 2.15 -20.40 -28.65
N PHE A 42 1.42 -19.98 -27.62
CA PHE A 42 1.79 -20.18 -26.21
C PHE A 42 1.01 -21.32 -25.54
N GLN A 43 0.08 -21.94 -26.27
CA GLN A 43 -0.69 -23.07 -25.77
C GLN A 43 0.14 -24.35 -25.85
N ASP A 44 0.27 -25.02 -24.71
CA ASP A 44 0.88 -26.34 -24.65
C ASP A 44 -0.03 -27.35 -25.36
N PRO A 45 0.43 -28.04 -26.43
CA PRO A 45 -0.37 -29.02 -27.16
C PRO A 45 -0.78 -30.23 -26.33
N SER A 46 -0.15 -30.45 -25.17
CA SER A 46 -0.45 -31.57 -24.27
C SER A 46 -1.69 -31.35 -23.39
N LEU A 47 -2.15 -30.10 -23.27
CA LEU A 47 -3.31 -29.74 -22.46
C LEU A 47 -4.59 -29.76 -23.28
N THR A 48 -5.67 -30.25 -22.69
CA THR A 48 -7.00 -30.17 -23.28
C THR A 48 -7.51 -28.71 -23.28
N PRO A 49 -8.41 -28.33 -24.20
CA PRO A 49 -8.96 -26.98 -24.24
C PRO A 49 -9.58 -26.52 -22.91
N SER A 50 -10.23 -27.44 -22.17
CA SER A 50 -10.82 -27.17 -20.86
C SER A 50 -9.76 -26.90 -19.76
N GLU A 51 -8.62 -27.58 -19.82
CA GLU A 51 -7.53 -27.35 -18.85
C GLU A 51 -6.85 -26.01 -19.10
N MET A 52 -6.70 -25.64 -20.38
CA MET A 52 -6.15 -24.33 -20.76
C MET A 52 -7.06 -23.18 -20.29
N GLU A 53 -8.38 -23.31 -20.49
CA GLU A 53 -9.35 -22.31 -20.04
C GLU A 53 -9.32 -22.15 -18.51
N LEU A 54 -9.26 -23.25 -17.75
CA LEU A 54 -9.13 -23.21 -16.30
C LEU A 54 -7.85 -22.50 -15.85
N LEU A 55 -6.71 -22.79 -16.49
CA LEU A 55 -5.42 -22.17 -16.17
C LEU A 55 -5.45 -20.65 -16.42
N ILE A 56 -6.05 -20.22 -17.53
CA ILE A 56 -6.21 -18.81 -17.87
C ILE A 56 -7.13 -18.12 -16.87
N ASP A 57 -8.28 -18.71 -16.55
CA ASP A 57 -9.23 -18.14 -15.60
C ASP A 57 -8.66 -18.09 -14.18
N PHE A 58 -7.98 -19.14 -13.73
CA PHE A 58 -7.29 -19.16 -12.45
C PHE A 58 -6.21 -18.07 -12.39
N THR A 59 -5.37 -17.96 -13.41
CA THR A 59 -4.30 -16.94 -13.47
C THR A 59 -4.89 -15.53 -13.46
N THR A 60 -5.94 -15.29 -14.25
CA THR A 60 -6.61 -13.99 -14.34
C THR A 60 -7.29 -13.64 -13.01
N ALA A 61 -7.98 -14.59 -12.39
CA ALA A 61 -8.63 -14.41 -11.10
C ALA A 61 -7.60 -14.15 -9.98
N PHE A 62 -6.48 -14.86 -9.99
CA PHE A 62 -5.40 -14.68 -9.02
C PHE A 62 -4.78 -13.29 -9.12
N VAL A 63 -4.42 -12.85 -10.34
CA VAL A 63 -3.89 -11.49 -10.57
C VAL A 63 -4.94 -10.43 -10.21
N GLY A 64 -6.20 -10.64 -10.58
CA GLY A 64 -7.30 -9.73 -10.22
C GLY A 64 -7.49 -9.59 -8.71
N PHE A 65 -7.47 -10.72 -7.99
CA PHE A 65 -7.57 -10.74 -6.52
C PHE A 65 -6.44 -9.93 -5.87
N TRP A 66 -5.18 -10.18 -6.27
CA TRP A 66 -4.03 -9.43 -5.77
C TRP A 66 -4.05 -7.95 -6.16
N GLY A 67 -4.59 -7.62 -7.34
CA GLY A 67 -4.80 -6.24 -7.77
C GLY A 67 -5.80 -5.50 -6.88
N VAL A 68 -6.95 -6.10 -6.56
CA VAL A 68 -7.95 -5.49 -5.65
C VAL A 68 -7.36 -5.36 -4.24
N PHE A 69 -6.74 -6.43 -3.75
CA PHE A 69 -6.14 -6.46 -2.42
C PHE A 69 -5.04 -5.41 -2.28
N GLY A 70 -4.15 -5.30 -3.27
CA GLY A 70 -3.11 -4.27 -3.34
C GLY A 70 -3.69 -2.86 -3.35
N LEU A 71 -4.78 -2.63 -4.10
CA LEU A 71 -5.45 -1.34 -4.15
C LEU A 71 -6.02 -0.92 -2.78
N ILE A 72 -6.69 -1.84 -2.08
CA ILE A 72 -7.24 -1.60 -0.74
C ILE A 72 -6.13 -1.26 0.25
N LEU A 73 -5.05 -2.05 0.27
CA LEU A 73 -3.90 -1.80 1.13
C LEU A 73 -3.21 -0.47 0.81
N SER A 74 -3.18 -0.09 -0.46
CA SER A 74 -2.59 1.17 -0.91
C SER A 74 -3.37 2.37 -0.39
N VAL A 75 -4.70 2.35 -0.49
CA VAL A 75 -5.57 3.39 0.07
C VAL A 75 -5.41 3.48 1.59
N PHE A 76 -5.43 2.35 2.28
CA PHE A 76 -5.18 2.29 3.72
C PHE A 76 -3.83 2.92 4.10
N THR A 77 -2.78 2.61 3.34
CA THR A 77 -1.42 3.12 3.55
C THR A 77 -1.35 4.63 3.37
N ILE A 78 -2.03 5.19 2.36
CA ILE A 78 -2.10 6.65 2.17
C ILE A 78 -2.79 7.31 3.38
N VAL A 79 -3.94 6.77 3.82
CA VAL A 79 -4.65 7.30 4.99
C VAL A 79 -3.76 7.24 6.22
N ALA A 80 -3.12 6.10 6.48
CA ALA A 80 -2.18 5.95 7.58
C ALA A 80 -1.04 6.98 7.50
N GLY A 81 -0.46 7.20 6.32
CA GLY A 81 0.58 8.20 6.09
C GLY A 81 0.14 9.63 6.41
N VAL A 82 -1.09 10.02 6.02
CA VAL A 82 -1.68 11.33 6.37
C VAL A 82 -1.81 11.49 7.89
N TYR A 83 -2.26 10.45 8.59
CA TYR A 83 -2.36 10.47 10.06
C TYR A 83 -0.99 10.49 10.75
N THR A 84 0.02 9.83 10.18
CA THR A 84 1.42 9.89 10.64
C THR A 84 1.96 11.31 10.55
N THR A 85 1.74 12.01 9.43
CA THR A 85 2.18 13.40 9.24
C THR A 85 1.51 14.36 10.23
N ARG A 86 0.25 14.10 10.59
CA ARG A 86 -0.51 14.92 11.56
C ARG A 86 -0.26 14.55 13.02
N ARG A 87 0.57 13.56 13.32
CA ARG A 87 0.87 13.08 14.68
C ARG A 87 -0.34 12.66 15.52
N ARG A 88 -1.46 12.31 14.87
CA ARG A 88 -2.73 12.04 15.57
C ARG A 88 -2.85 10.63 16.11
N ALA A 89 -2.28 9.63 15.42
CA ALA A 89 -2.41 8.22 15.80
C ALA A 89 -1.14 7.44 15.47
N TRP A 90 -0.31 7.18 16.48
CA TRP A 90 0.95 6.45 16.31
C TRP A 90 0.74 5.02 15.80
N GLY A 91 -0.25 4.30 16.37
CA GLY A 91 -0.54 2.92 15.98
C GLY A 91 -0.97 2.79 14.51
N LEU A 92 -1.75 3.75 14.00
CA LEU A 92 -2.16 3.77 12.61
C LEU A 92 -0.97 4.02 11.68
N GLY A 93 -0.07 4.94 12.07
CA GLY A 93 1.15 5.20 11.31
C GLY A 93 2.10 4.00 11.24
N LEU A 94 2.23 3.25 12.34
CA LEU A 94 3.02 2.03 12.40
C LEU A 94 2.43 0.95 11.48
N ALA A 95 1.11 0.74 11.55
CA ALA A 95 0.41 -0.21 10.68
C ALA A 95 0.60 0.16 9.19
N GLY A 96 0.44 1.43 8.83
CA GLY A 96 0.69 1.91 7.47
C GLY A 96 2.13 1.67 6.99
N SER A 97 3.12 1.90 7.87
CA SER A 97 4.52 1.67 7.53
C SER A 97 4.86 0.18 7.34
N ILE A 98 4.20 -0.72 8.09
CA ILE A 98 4.34 -2.17 7.89
C ILE A 98 3.72 -2.58 6.55
N VAL A 99 2.52 -2.08 6.23
CA VAL A 99 1.87 -2.36 4.94
C VAL A 99 2.71 -1.84 3.77
N SER A 100 3.37 -0.70 3.95
CA SER A 100 4.29 -0.12 2.96
C SER A 100 5.45 -1.05 2.58
N LEU A 101 5.87 -1.97 3.46
CA LEU A 101 6.92 -2.96 3.14
C LEU A 101 6.50 -3.92 2.04
N PHE A 102 5.22 -4.29 2.01
CA PHE A 102 4.66 -5.20 1.01
C PHE A 102 4.37 -4.49 -0.31
N LEU A 103 4.13 -3.17 -0.27
CA LEU A 103 3.85 -2.36 -1.45
C LEU A 103 5.12 -1.90 -2.15
N PHE A 104 6.05 -1.30 -1.41
CA PHE A 104 7.32 -0.82 -1.95
C PHE A 104 8.41 -0.86 -0.88
N PHE A 105 9.14 -1.98 -0.87
CA PHE A 105 10.20 -2.27 0.09
C PHE A 105 11.20 -1.11 0.31
N PRO A 106 11.70 -0.41 -0.74
CA PRO A 106 12.67 0.67 -0.56
C PRO A 106 12.17 1.84 0.28
N THR A 107 10.86 2.16 0.23
CA THR A 107 10.28 3.23 1.06
C THR A 107 9.68 2.72 2.35
N GLY A 108 9.23 1.46 2.40
CA GLY A 108 8.61 0.87 3.58
C GLY A 108 9.57 0.75 4.76
N VAL A 109 10.81 0.33 4.53
CA VAL A 109 11.84 0.20 5.57
C VAL A 109 12.14 1.54 6.25
N PRO A 110 12.51 2.62 5.52
CA PRO A 110 12.77 3.91 6.15
C PRO A 110 11.50 4.52 6.76
N ALA A 111 10.32 4.33 6.16
CA ALA A 111 9.05 4.77 6.76
C ALA A 111 8.81 4.10 8.13
N LEU A 112 9.03 2.79 8.23
CA LEU A 112 8.89 2.05 9.48
C LEU A 112 9.84 2.55 10.55
N ILE A 113 11.13 2.67 10.21
CA ILE A 113 12.16 3.13 11.15
C ILE A 113 11.81 4.54 11.66
N LEU A 114 11.48 5.47 10.77
CA LEU A 114 11.14 6.84 11.15
C LEU A 114 9.85 6.91 11.98
N THR A 115 8.85 6.07 11.69
CA THR A 115 7.62 5.99 12.48
C THR A 115 7.89 5.49 13.91
N VAL A 116 8.78 4.51 14.08
CA VAL A 116 9.20 4.03 15.40
C VAL A 116 9.96 5.12 16.14
N LEU A 117 10.92 5.78 15.49
CA LEU A 117 11.70 6.87 16.07
C LEU A 117 10.87 8.11 16.40
N ALA A 118 9.77 8.32 15.69
CA ALA A 118 8.87 9.45 15.92
C ALA A 118 7.94 9.25 17.12
N ARG A 119 7.87 8.06 17.75
CA ARG A 119 7.03 7.76 18.92
C ARG A 119 6.98 8.88 19.99
N PRO A 120 8.10 9.48 20.46
CA PRO A 120 8.05 10.59 21.41
C PRO A 120 7.35 11.85 20.86
N GLU A 121 7.38 12.10 19.54
CA GLU A 121 6.69 13.23 18.90
C GLU A 121 5.17 13.08 18.96
N PHE A 122 4.66 11.84 18.86
CA PHE A 122 3.23 11.54 19.04
C PHE A 122 2.81 11.71 20.50
N ALA A 123 3.63 11.24 21.44
CA ALA A 123 3.36 11.37 22.87
C ALA A 123 3.29 12.85 23.32
N ALA A 124 4.22 13.68 22.83
CA ALA A 124 4.23 15.12 23.13
C ALA A 124 2.99 15.85 22.59
N THR A 125 2.49 15.45 21.41
CA THR A 125 1.27 16.04 20.82
C THR A 125 0.01 15.63 21.60
N ALA A 126 -0.05 14.41 22.12
CA ALA A 126 -1.18 13.92 22.90
C ALA A 126 -1.28 14.53 24.30
N GLN A 127 -0.17 15.03 24.85
CA GLN A 127 -0.10 15.63 26.19
C GLN A 127 -0.40 17.13 26.21
N GLN A 128 -0.55 17.79 25.07
CA GLN A 128 -0.86 19.22 25.00
C GLN A 128 -2.38 19.40 25.19
N PRO A 129 -2.86 19.69 26.41
CA PRO A 129 -4.27 19.89 26.67
C PRO A 129 -4.61 21.30 26.16
N ASP A 130 -5.89 21.57 25.88
CA ASP A 130 -6.40 22.87 25.40
C ASP A 130 -6.23 24.01 26.42
N SER A 131 -5.00 24.35 26.84
CA SER A 131 -4.72 25.36 27.87
C SER A 131 -4.68 26.78 27.30
N VAL A 132 -5.67 27.16 26.49
CA VAL A 132 -6.03 28.57 26.26
C VAL A 132 -7.54 28.67 26.02
N GLU A 133 -8.34 28.40 27.05
CA GLU A 133 -9.60 29.12 27.20
C GLU A 133 -9.25 30.44 27.91
N PRO A 134 -9.27 31.60 27.22
CA PRO A 134 -9.12 32.86 27.92
C PRO A 134 -10.35 33.03 28.80
N ALA A 135 -10.14 32.95 30.12
CA ALA A 135 -11.13 33.30 31.12
C ALA A 135 -11.62 34.74 30.83
N GLY A 136 -12.83 34.84 30.29
CA GLY A 136 -13.61 36.07 30.16
C GLY A 136 -14.70 36.07 31.21
#